data_AF-A0A6M3LU99-F1
#
_entry.id   AF-A0A6M3LU99-F1
#
_cell.length_a   1.000
_cell.length_b   1.000
_cell.length_c   1.000
_cell.angle_alpha   90.00
_cell.angle_beta   90.00
_cell.angle_gamma   90.00
#
_symmetry.space_group_name_H-M   'P 1'
#
loop_
_entity.id
_entity.type
_entity.pdbx_description
1 polymer ?
#
loop_
_entity_poly.entity_id
_entity_poly.type
_entity_poly.pdbx_seq_one_letter_code
_entity_poly.pdbx_strand_id
1 'polypeptide(L)' 'MESIKSILMRRDNMTSEEADELLAEAREDFLWCLDNDESLEDFCYNWFGLEPDYLEEFLFL' A
#
# COMPACT_ATOMS: atom_id res chain seq x y z
N MET A 1 3.68 -14.33 -4.08
CA MET A 1 2.85 -13.11 -4.18
C MET A 1 3.55 -12.19 -5.16
N GLU A 2 2.83 -11.64 -6.14
CA GLU A 2 3.35 -10.48 -6.90
C GLU A 2 3.50 -9.30 -5.92
N SER A 3 4.44 -8.38 -6.14
CA SER A 3 4.55 -7.22 -5.24
C SER A 3 3.41 -6.23 -5.45
N ILE A 4 3.04 -5.46 -4.41
CA ILE A 4 2.06 -4.36 -4.48
C ILE A 4 2.42 -3.45 -5.66
N LYS A 5 3.68 -3.04 -5.76
CA LYS A 5 4.18 -2.19 -6.85
C LYS A 5 3.94 -2.81 -8.23
N SER A 6 4.29 -4.08 -8.40
CA SER A 6 4.08 -4.78 -9.69
C SER A 6 2.61 -4.88 -10.06
N ILE A 7 1.73 -5.08 -9.08
CA ILE A 7 0.28 -5.14 -9.29
C ILE A 7 -0.25 -3.76 -9.69
N LEU A 8 0.11 -2.69 -8.98
CA LEU A 8 -0.28 -1.32 -9.32
C LEU A 8 0.12 -0.96 -10.75
N MET A 9 1.38 -1.23 -11.12
CA MET A 9 1.85 -0.98 -12.48
C MET A 9 1.07 -1.76 -13.55
N ARG A 10 0.79 -3.04 -13.30
CA ARG A 10 0.11 -3.91 -14.29
C ARG A 10 -1.39 -3.68 -14.37
N ARG A 11 -2.06 -3.51 -13.23
CA ARG A 11 -3.52 -3.38 -13.09
C ARG A 11 -3.97 -1.96 -13.38
N ASP A 12 -3.26 -0.99 -12.83
CA ASP A 12 -3.66 0.43 -12.85
C ASP A 12 -2.90 1.23 -13.91
N ASN A 13 -2.02 0.56 -14.68
CA ASN A 13 -1.20 1.16 -15.72
C ASN A 13 -0.32 2.30 -15.19
N MET A 14 0.11 2.20 -13.93
CA MET A 14 1.06 3.12 -13.31
C MET A 14 2.48 2.86 -13.84
N THR A 15 3.23 3.94 -13.98
CA THR A 15 4.68 3.88 -14.09
C THR A 15 5.30 3.42 -12.76
N SER A 16 6.58 3.04 -12.80
CA SER A 16 7.29 2.71 -11.56
C SER A 16 7.32 3.89 -10.59
N GLU A 17 7.46 5.11 -11.10
CA GLU A 17 7.55 6.34 -10.30
C GLU A 17 6.21 6.65 -9.63
N GLU A 18 5.09 6.61 -10.37
CA GLU A 18 3.75 6.80 -9.79
C GLU A 18 3.42 5.75 -8.72
N ALA A 19 3.83 4.50 -8.93
CA ALA A 19 3.65 3.46 -7.92
C ALA A 19 4.54 3.68 -6.68
N ASP A 20 5.76 4.20 -6.85
CA ASP A 20 6.65 4.55 -5.73
C ASP A 20 6.10 5.76 -4.94
N GLU A 21 5.58 6.77 -5.63
CA GLU A 21 4.94 7.94 -5.02
C GLU A 21 3.71 7.53 -4.19
N LEU A 22 2.84 6.69 -4.75
CA LEU A 22 1.66 6.18 -4.03
C LEU A 22 2.05 5.38 -2.77
N LEU A 23 3.09 4.53 -2.88
CA LEU A 23 3.59 3.76 -1.73
C LEU A 23 4.19 4.67 -0.66
N ALA A 24 4.86 5.76 -1.04
CA ALA A 24 5.40 6.74 -0.11
C ALA A 24 4.29 7.47 0.64
N GLU A 25 3.25 7.94 -0.06
CA GLU A 25 2.08 8.57 0.56
C GLU A 25 1.36 7.61 1.51
N ALA A 26 1.14 6.37 1.07
CA ALA A 26 0.56 5.33 1.92
C ALA A 26 1.42 5.10 3.17
N ARG A 27 2.75 5.16 3.07
CA ARG A 27 3.64 4.96 4.23
C ARG A 27 3.47 6.06 5.28
N GLU A 28 3.25 7.30 4.87
CA GLU A 28 2.98 8.41 5.78
C GLU A 28 1.67 8.19 6.55
N ASP A 29 0.59 7.83 5.84
CA ASP A 29 -0.71 7.53 6.45
C ASP A 29 -0.65 6.30 7.35
N PHE A 30 0.11 5.27 6.95
CA PHE A 30 0.32 4.09 7.76
C PHE A 30 0.95 4.41 9.12
N LEU A 31 2.00 5.25 9.11
CA LEU A 31 2.65 5.71 10.34
C LEU A 31 1.69 6.53 11.19
N TRP A 32 0.89 7.41 10.57
CA TRP A 32 -0.14 8.15 11.28
C TRP A 32 -1.17 7.22 11.93
N CYS A 33 -1.64 6.18 11.23
CA CYS A 33 -2.57 5.20 11.81
C CYS A 33 -1.94 4.48 13.01
N LEU A 34 -0.68 4.06 12.91
CA LEU A 34 0.03 3.42 14.02
C LEU A 34 0.17 4.35 15.23
N ASP A 35 0.51 5.61 15.01
CA ASP A 35 0.69 6.59 16.09
C ASP A 35 -0.63 6.95 16.80
N ASN A 36 -1.78 6.71 16.16
CA ASN A 36 -3.10 7.01 16.68
C ASN A 36 -3.93 5.78 17.06
N ASP A 37 -3.33 4.57 17.06
CA ASP A 37 -4.03 3.29 17.30
C ASP A 37 -5.25 3.07 16.36
N GLU A 38 -5.20 3.59 15.14
CA GLU A 38 -6.24 3.42 14.12
C GLU A 38 -6.15 2.04 13.46
N SER A 39 -7.30 1.51 13.02
CA SER A 39 -7.36 0.18 12.42
C SER A 39 -6.67 0.14 11.05
N LEU A 40 -5.91 -0.93 10.81
CA LEU A 40 -5.23 -1.20 9.54
C LEU A 40 -5.91 -2.30 8.71
N GLU A 41 -7.04 -2.84 9.17
CA GLU A 41 -7.72 -3.97 8.52
C GLU A 41 -8.08 -3.68 7.05
N ASP A 42 -8.54 -2.46 6.75
CA ASP A 42 -8.91 -2.04 5.40
C ASP A 42 -7.80 -1.22 4.70
N PHE A 43 -6.60 -1.12 5.28
CA PHE A 43 -5.55 -0.22 4.80
C PHE A 43 -5.16 -0.49 3.35
N CYS A 44 -4.82 -1.75 3.03
CA CYS A 44 -4.43 -2.16 1.67
C CYS A 44 -5.58 -2.03 0.66
N TYR A 45 -6.82 -2.20 1.11
CA TYR A 45 -7.99 -2.00 0.26
C TYR A 45 -8.19 -0.52 -0.07
N ASN A 46 -8.09 0.35 0.93
CA ASN A 46 -8.28 1.79 0.76
C ASN A 46 -7.19 2.42 -0.11
N TRP A 47 -5.93 2.04 0.10
CA TRP A 47 -4.78 2.61 -0.62
C TRP A 47 -4.54 1.98 -1.98
N PHE A 48 -4.65 0.66 -2.07
CA PHE A 48 -4.21 -0.09 -3.25
C PHE A 48 -5.34 -0.90 -3.90
N GLY A 49 -6.55 -0.94 -3.33
CA GLY A 49 -7.60 -1.85 -3.78
C GLY A 49 -7.16 -3.33 -3.71
N LEU A 50 -6.30 -3.66 -2.74
CA LEU A 50 -5.78 -5.01 -2.52
C LEU A 50 -6.38 -5.62 -1.26
N GLU A 51 -6.37 -6.94 -1.21
CA GLU A 51 -6.78 -7.70 -0.04
C GLU A 51 -5.84 -7.39 1.16
N PRO A 52 -6.32 -7.58 2.41
CA PRO A 52 -5.52 -7.30 3.61
C PRO A 52 -4.25 -8.16 3.77
N ASP A 53 -4.09 -9.25 3.02
CA ASP A 53 -2.91 -10.12 3.06
C ASP A 53 -1.64 -9.42 2.53
N TYR A 54 -1.79 -8.38 1.70
CA TYR A 54 -0.70 -7.52 1.27
C TYR A 54 -0.15 -6.61 2.37
N LEU A 55 -0.81 -6.53 3.54
CA LEU A 55 -0.32 -5.74 4.66
C LEU A 55 1.04 -6.25 5.16
N GLU A 56 1.26 -7.56 5.14
CA GLU A 56 2.57 -8.14 5.49
C GLU A 56 3.65 -7.66 4.54
N GLU A 57 3.41 -7.66 3.22
CA GLU A 57 4.36 -7.12 2.26
C GLU A 57 4.62 -5.62 2.50
N PHE A 58 3.56 -4.84 2.69
CA PHE A 58 3.65 -3.41 2.89
C PHE A 58 4.49 -3.03 4.13
N LEU A 59 4.41 -3.82 5.19
CA LEU A 59 5.22 -3.67 6.40
C LEU A 59 6.72 -3.86 6.15
N PHE A 60 7.10 -4.64 5.13
CA PHE A 60 8.50 -4.96 4.80
C PHE A 60 9.05 -4.18 3.59
N LEU A 61 8.26 -3.28 2.98
CA LEU A 61 8.73 -2.26 2.04
C LEU A 61 9.61 -1.22 2.76
#